data_AF-A0A7S0ETY8-F1
#
_entry.id   AF-A0A7S0ETY8-F1
#
_cell.length_a   1.000
_cell.length_b   1.000
_cell.length_c   1.000
_cell.angle_alpha   90.00
_cell.angle_beta   90.00
_cell.angle_gamma   90.00
#
_symmetry.space_group_name_H-M   'P 1'
#
loop_
_entity.id
_entity.type
_entity.pdbx_description
1 polymer ?
#
loop_
_entity_poly.entity_id
_entity_poly.type
_entity_poly.pdbx_seq_one_letter_code
_entity_poly.pdbx_strand_id
1 'polypeptide(L)'
;IYALRTGTTTVGRPDAEVPQTIKFVGLNMSKEHCRIINDGGEVSIVKVGNSRTWINGNMLESDSPQLLKQNDRIRFGNNHLFRFNNPIECEKEEKARQEAVARGETPSEVPIIDWEFAQHELAIAAGHSDVLVESEQELKMAEEMKKKIEEAELRLQQEREEVQKKLEEQQLIIQKKDEEMKSLVGKEKEEAQKRFEAEERALLERQKQLEEQLRHREEEADQLRAQQSKKRRENELLHDRIVSMLPLIHEANMISEELDKGCKFELKIVQRNVMETRQRMRRNSIGSLQNENTIAVRVVDTVTEKNRLWSREKFMDRIYSMRDYYHREIHLLDSEEGDLQKEDPFRDVDDDVVLGHAHVYLESLYWLIPIELTTPIIDYKGKSEGEISVRIDVLNEDGKTFELEDGVPAENIRDVWMSNGVLQVEILSARGLPDHLQNYLVVYIDFNEQEHCTERSSERTSQPIFNHRRRFPVVLNDEFEQTLLAEAISFQIQGVESFNPNHNSRKAKNRSSHAEIAEMNEKNEKKQRELEEKEARLKELEANLLRPITSASASSDVNKEAWNSDILIIEEEDDDDMNTRQEAPIPAGMTSTTTDISAEAERIRQELEAARLEKLRLEEERRIEAK
;
A
#
# COMPACT_ATOMS: atom_id res chain seq x y z
N ILE A 1 -36.95 26.19 14.68
CA ILE A 1 -37.93 26.52 15.73
C ILE A 1 -37.35 25.99 17.05
N TYR A 2 -37.24 26.83 18.07
CA TYR A 2 -36.73 26.43 19.40
C TYR A 2 -37.89 26.40 20.39
N ALA A 3 -38.09 25.27 21.07
CA ALA A 3 -39.12 25.12 22.08
C ALA A 3 -38.59 25.56 23.44
N LEU A 4 -39.21 26.59 24.04
CA LEU A 4 -38.84 27.11 25.35
C LEU A 4 -39.62 26.36 26.44
N ARG A 5 -39.01 25.30 26.99
CA ARG A 5 -39.58 24.56 28.13
C ARG A 5 -39.51 25.40 29.40
N THR A 6 -40.30 25.03 30.42
CA THR A 6 -40.25 25.66 31.74
C THR A 6 -38.83 25.60 32.32
N GLY A 7 -38.38 26.71 32.90
CA GLY A 7 -37.03 26.87 33.43
C GLY A 7 -36.19 27.91 32.68
N THR A 8 -34.87 27.90 32.91
CA THR A 8 -33.93 28.82 32.25
C THR A 8 -33.34 28.17 30.99
N THR A 9 -33.47 28.83 29.84
CA THR A 9 -32.80 28.51 28.59
C THR A 9 -31.65 29.49 28.36
N THR A 10 -30.43 28.99 28.20
CA THR A 10 -29.23 29.81 27.96
C THR A 10 -28.92 29.92 26.47
N VAL A 11 -28.54 31.12 26.02
CA VAL A 11 -28.22 31.41 24.60
C VAL A 11 -26.80 31.95 24.52
N GLY A 12 -25.98 31.40 23.63
CA GLY A 12 -24.60 31.86 23.44
C GLY A 12 -23.84 31.08 22.37
N ARG A 13 -22.51 31.14 22.40
CA ARG A 13 -21.65 30.44 21.43
C ARG A 13 -21.38 28.99 21.84
N PRO A 14 -21.03 28.09 20.89
CA PRO A 14 -20.67 26.71 21.20
C PRO A 14 -19.36 26.55 22.00
N ASP A 15 -18.47 27.54 21.95
CA ASP A 15 -17.16 27.59 22.63
C ASP A 15 -17.19 28.33 23.99
N ALA A 16 -18.38 28.45 24.59
CA ALA A 16 -18.54 28.99 25.93
C ALA A 16 -18.09 27.99 27.01
N GLU A 17 -17.54 28.50 28.12
CA GLU A 17 -17.11 27.69 29.26
C GLU A 17 -18.29 26.95 29.91
N VAL A 18 -19.45 27.61 29.99
CA VAL A 18 -20.71 26.99 30.40
C VAL A 18 -21.48 26.52 29.15
N PRO A 19 -21.89 25.25 29.07
CA PRO A 19 -22.68 24.74 27.95
C PRO A 19 -24.00 25.51 27.76
N GLN A 20 -24.18 26.10 26.58
CA GLN A 20 -25.38 26.85 26.21
C GLN A 20 -26.47 25.94 25.64
N THR A 21 -27.74 26.20 25.98
CA THR A 21 -28.89 25.45 25.46
C THR A 21 -29.16 25.75 23.99
N ILE A 22 -29.13 27.03 23.62
CA ILE A 22 -29.28 27.49 22.23
C ILE A 22 -27.94 28.09 21.79
N LYS A 23 -27.35 27.51 20.74
CA LYS A 23 -26.00 27.84 20.27
C LYS A 23 -26.07 28.60 18.95
N PHE A 24 -25.49 29.79 18.90
CA PHE A 24 -25.39 30.61 17.69
C PHE A 24 -23.94 31.03 17.42
N VAL A 25 -23.57 31.09 16.14
CA VAL A 25 -22.28 31.62 15.67
C VAL A 25 -22.55 32.87 14.83
N GLY A 26 -21.84 33.96 15.10
CA GLY A 26 -21.99 35.21 14.35
C GLY A 26 -21.28 36.40 14.98
N LEU A 27 -21.06 37.44 14.18
CA LEU A 27 -20.48 38.72 14.62
C LEU A 27 -21.33 39.31 15.76
N ASN A 28 -20.66 39.78 16.82
CA ASN A 28 -21.26 40.31 18.06
C ASN A 28 -22.13 39.32 18.85
N MET A 29 -21.88 38.01 18.73
CA MET A 29 -22.43 36.99 19.63
C MET A 29 -21.44 36.69 20.78
N SER A 30 -21.81 37.04 22.02
CA SER A 30 -21.04 36.70 23.23
C SER A 30 -21.04 35.20 23.54
N LYS A 31 -20.01 34.72 24.28
CA LYS A 31 -19.94 33.32 24.78
C LYS A 31 -21.20 32.96 25.57
N GLU A 32 -21.57 33.81 26.53
CA GLU A 32 -22.88 33.81 27.20
C GLU A 32 -23.61 35.08 26.79
N HIS A 33 -24.72 34.94 26.05
CA HIS A 33 -25.39 36.07 25.40
C HIS A 33 -26.64 36.52 26.14
N CYS A 34 -27.60 35.63 26.38
CA CYS A 34 -28.80 35.96 27.15
C CYS A 34 -29.38 34.73 27.81
N ARG A 35 -30.25 34.96 28.80
CA ARG A 35 -31.02 33.93 29.49
C ARG A 35 -32.49 34.19 29.27
N ILE A 36 -33.21 33.17 28.81
CA ILE A 36 -34.67 33.20 28.68
C ILE A 36 -35.24 32.38 29.83
N ILE A 37 -36.09 32.97 30.65
CA ILE A 37 -36.68 32.36 31.84
C ILE A 37 -38.17 32.16 31.56
N ASN A 38 -38.60 30.91 31.49
CA ASN A 38 -40.00 30.54 31.36
C ASN A 38 -40.52 30.05 32.73
N ASP A 39 -41.32 30.88 33.39
CA ASP A 39 -42.00 30.55 34.64
C ASP A 39 -43.49 30.33 34.36
N GLY A 40 -43.90 29.07 34.17
CA GLY A 40 -45.30 28.71 34.02
C GLY A 40 -46.05 29.34 32.83
N GLY A 41 -45.34 29.76 31.77
CA GLY A 41 -45.91 30.43 30.60
C GLY A 41 -45.70 31.94 30.56
N GLU A 42 -45.14 32.53 31.61
CA GLU A 42 -44.61 33.89 31.61
C GLU A 42 -43.13 33.84 31.23
N VAL A 43 -42.79 34.33 30.03
CA VAL A 43 -41.44 34.22 29.49
C VAL A 43 -40.76 35.57 29.53
N SER A 44 -39.66 35.66 30.27
CA SER A 44 -38.82 36.85 30.31
C SER A 44 -37.44 36.58 29.73
N ILE A 45 -36.78 37.64 29.27
CA ILE A 45 -35.43 37.60 28.72
C ILE A 45 -34.52 38.57 29.46
N VAL A 46 -33.32 38.09 29.78
CA VAL A 46 -32.29 38.81 30.52
C VAL A 46 -31.02 38.78 29.68
N LYS A 47 -30.47 39.94 29.33
CA LYS A 47 -29.17 39.99 28.65
C LYS A 47 -28.05 39.64 29.64
N VAL A 48 -26.94 39.10 29.12
CA VAL A 48 -25.75 38.81 29.93
C VAL A 48 -24.62 39.75 29.52
N GLY A 49 -24.14 40.56 30.47
CA GLY A 49 -23.05 41.52 30.24
C GLY A 49 -23.34 42.50 29.10
N ASN A 50 -22.32 42.78 28.28
CA ASN A 50 -22.43 43.69 27.13
C ASN A 50 -22.97 43.02 25.85
N SER A 51 -23.71 41.92 25.98
CA SER A 51 -24.37 41.26 24.85
C SER A 51 -25.40 42.19 24.18
N ARG A 52 -25.47 42.12 22.85
CA ARG A 52 -26.41 42.93 22.09
C ARG A 52 -27.63 42.11 21.71
N THR A 53 -28.70 42.31 22.46
CA THR A 53 -30.02 41.71 22.19
C THR A 53 -31.02 42.83 21.93
N TRP A 54 -31.84 42.69 20.88
CA TRP A 54 -32.90 43.64 20.54
C TRP A 54 -34.26 42.97 20.58
N ILE A 55 -35.27 43.70 21.07
CA ILE A 55 -36.67 43.28 21.07
C ILE A 55 -37.47 44.36 20.34
N ASN A 56 -38.13 43.99 19.26
CA ASN A 56 -38.90 44.89 18.38
C ASN A 56 -38.09 46.13 17.92
N GLY A 57 -36.78 45.96 17.70
CA GLY A 57 -35.87 47.01 17.25
C GLY A 57 -35.21 47.81 18.39
N ASN A 58 -35.70 47.69 19.63
CA ASN A 58 -35.11 48.36 20.80
C ASN A 58 -34.05 47.48 21.45
N MET A 59 -32.89 48.06 21.77
CA MET A 59 -31.79 47.33 22.41
C MET A 59 -32.04 47.19 23.91
N LEU A 60 -31.76 46.01 24.47
CA LEU A 60 -31.78 45.82 25.92
C LEU A 60 -30.58 46.56 26.57
N GLU A 61 -30.87 47.64 27.30
CA GLU A 61 -29.84 48.45 27.95
C GLU A 61 -29.47 47.94 29.34
N SER A 62 -30.41 47.36 30.08
CA SER A 62 -30.23 46.84 31.44
C SER A 62 -30.23 45.31 31.50
N ASP A 63 -29.65 44.76 32.57
CA ASP A 63 -29.68 43.33 32.90
C ASP A 63 -30.97 42.93 33.64
N SER A 64 -31.98 43.80 33.62
CA SER A 64 -33.28 43.52 34.23
C SER A 64 -34.11 42.59 33.32
N PRO A 65 -34.83 41.60 33.88
CA PRO A 65 -35.72 40.76 33.10
C PRO A 65 -36.77 41.58 32.35
N GLN A 66 -36.81 41.44 31.02
CA GLN A 66 -37.86 42.01 30.18
C GLN A 66 -38.86 40.91 29.81
N LEU A 67 -40.14 41.16 30.07
CA LEU A 67 -41.22 40.24 29.69
C LEU A 67 -41.41 40.20 28.17
N LEU A 68 -41.50 39.01 27.60
CA LEU A 68 -41.77 38.78 26.18
C LEU A 68 -43.26 38.54 25.95
N LYS A 69 -43.80 39.24 24.94
CA LYS A 69 -45.19 39.12 24.52
C LYS A 69 -45.33 38.39 23.20
N GLN A 70 -46.52 37.87 22.95
CA GLN A 70 -46.86 37.24 21.69
C GLN A 70 -46.43 38.07 20.46
N ASN A 71 -45.72 37.42 19.54
CA ASN A 71 -45.15 37.98 18.31
C ASN A 71 -43.95 38.94 18.45
N ASP A 72 -43.36 39.08 19.64
CA ASP A 72 -42.14 39.89 19.80
C ASP A 72 -41.01 39.39 18.90
N ARG A 73 -40.34 40.32 18.22
CA ARG A 73 -39.21 40.05 17.33
C ARG A 73 -37.91 40.23 18.08
N ILE A 74 -37.22 39.13 18.34
CA ILE A 74 -35.99 39.10 19.13
C ILE A 74 -34.79 38.92 18.19
N ARG A 75 -33.81 39.81 18.26
CA ARG A 75 -32.54 39.69 17.53
C ARG A 75 -31.39 39.49 18.50
N PHE A 76 -30.63 38.40 18.30
CA PHE A 76 -29.39 38.11 19.03
C PHE A 76 -28.16 38.44 18.18
N GLY A 77 -27.27 39.29 18.70
CA GLY A 77 -26.15 39.82 17.92
C GLY A 77 -26.64 40.47 16.61
N ASN A 78 -25.84 40.41 15.55
CA ASN A 78 -26.21 41.09 14.31
C ASN A 78 -27.17 40.29 13.41
N ASN A 79 -27.10 38.95 13.44
CA ASN A 79 -27.57 38.12 12.33
C ASN A 79 -28.74 37.17 12.68
N HIS A 80 -29.09 37.01 13.96
CA HIS A 80 -30.03 35.97 14.38
C HIS A 80 -31.37 36.57 14.82
N LEU A 81 -32.36 36.57 13.94
CA LEU A 81 -33.70 37.15 14.17
C LEU A 81 -34.76 36.06 14.36
N PHE A 82 -35.53 36.15 15.44
CA PHE A 82 -36.58 35.21 15.81
C PHE A 82 -37.89 35.95 16.12
N ARG A 83 -39.01 35.25 15.93
CA ARG A 83 -40.32 35.67 16.43
C ARG A 83 -40.69 34.79 17.62
N PHE A 84 -40.94 35.40 18.77
CA PHE A 84 -41.43 34.72 19.95
C PHE A 84 -42.91 34.39 19.80
N ASN A 85 -43.30 33.18 20.20
CA ASN A 85 -44.67 32.70 20.13
C ASN A 85 -45.01 32.01 21.46
N ASN A 86 -46.00 32.54 22.16
CA ASN A 86 -46.58 32.06 23.40
C ASN A 86 -48.03 31.58 23.16
N PRO A 87 -48.24 30.26 22.97
CA PRO A 87 -49.56 29.70 22.76
C PRO A 87 -50.56 30.00 23.90
N ILE A 88 -50.07 30.15 25.14
CA ILE A 88 -50.89 30.41 26.33
C ILE A 88 -51.43 31.85 26.33
N GLU A 89 -50.61 32.81 25.90
CA GLU A 89 -51.05 34.21 25.75
C GLU A 89 -52.01 34.36 24.57
N CYS A 90 -51.75 33.65 23.46
CA CYS A 90 -52.67 33.58 22.33
C CYS A 90 -54.05 33.04 22.71
N GLU A 91 -54.13 31.95 23.50
CA GLU A 91 -55.41 31.40 23.97
C GLU A 91 -56.11 32.35 24.95
N LYS A 92 -55.38 33.05 25.82
CA LYS A 92 -55.94 34.05 26.72
C LYS A 92 -56.48 35.28 25.97
N GLU A 93 -55.78 35.79 24.96
CA GLU A 93 -56.25 36.86 24.09
C GLU A 93 -57.47 36.44 23.28
N GLU A 94 -57.48 35.22 22.73
CA GLU A 94 -58.61 34.70 21.97
C GLU A 94 -59.83 34.49 22.87
N LYS A 95 -59.63 33.99 24.09
CA LYS A 95 -60.69 33.79 25.08
C LYS A 95 -61.20 35.12 25.65
N ALA A 96 -60.33 36.10 25.89
CA ALA A 96 -60.71 37.45 26.28
C ALA A 96 -61.47 38.17 25.15
N ARG A 97 -61.08 37.95 23.88
CA ARG A 97 -61.79 38.44 22.69
C ARG A 97 -63.15 37.78 22.54
N GLN A 98 -63.26 36.47 22.78
CA GLN A 98 -64.53 35.75 22.79
C GLN A 98 -65.44 36.17 23.97
N GLU A 99 -64.88 36.43 25.14
CA GLU A 99 -65.60 36.91 26.33
C GLU A 99 -66.03 38.39 26.21
N ALA A 100 -65.23 39.25 25.58
CA ALA A 100 -65.60 40.63 25.25
C ALA A 100 -66.75 40.67 24.23
N VAL A 101 -66.69 39.82 23.20
CA VAL A 101 -67.79 39.61 22.25
C VAL A 101 -69.05 39.06 22.95
N ALA A 102 -68.89 38.15 23.93
CA ALA A 102 -70.01 37.61 24.71
C ALA A 102 -70.62 38.62 25.71
N ARG A 103 -69.86 39.63 26.17
CA ARG A 103 -70.35 40.77 26.96
C ARG A 103 -71.00 41.88 26.12
N GLY A 104 -71.08 41.71 24.81
CA GLY A 104 -71.67 42.68 23.88
C GLY A 104 -70.77 43.86 23.55
N GLU A 105 -69.47 43.78 23.87
CA GLU A 105 -68.48 44.79 23.50
C GLU A 105 -67.99 44.48 22.08
N THR A 106 -68.28 45.37 21.14
CA THR A 106 -67.83 45.26 19.74
C THR A 106 -66.35 45.60 19.64
N PRO A 107 -65.48 44.70 19.14
CA PRO A 107 -64.07 45.00 18.96
C PRO A 107 -63.84 45.78 17.66
N SER A 108 -63.88 47.09 17.75
CA SER A 108 -62.95 47.97 17.04
C SER A 108 -62.88 49.32 17.76
N GLU A 109 -61.68 49.88 17.81
CA GLU A 109 -61.37 51.29 18.16
C GLU A 109 -61.20 51.63 19.65
N VAL A 110 -59.98 51.36 20.13
CA VAL A 110 -59.23 52.42 20.84
C VAL A 110 -59.08 53.58 19.82
N PRO A 111 -59.41 54.83 20.17
CA PRO A 111 -59.57 55.89 19.18
C PRO A 111 -58.23 56.38 18.64
N ILE A 112 -58.07 56.45 17.32
CA ILE A 112 -57.12 57.37 16.68
C ILE A 112 -57.93 58.62 16.32
N ILE A 113 -57.72 59.69 17.09
CA ILE A 113 -58.26 61.01 16.81
C ILE A 113 -57.38 61.62 15.70
N ASP A 114 -57.85 61.55 14.46
CA ASP A 114 -57.21 62.18 13.30
C ASP A 114 -57.84 63.55 13.00
N TRP A 115 -57.03 64.46 12.44
CA TRP A 115 -57.33 65.83 12.05
C TRP A 115 -58.56 65.96 11.15
N GLU A 116 -58.83 64.96 10.30
CA GLU A 116 -59.97 64.95 9.38
C GLU A 116 -61.32 64.73 10.09
N PHE A 117 -61.34 64.08 11.26
CA PHE A 117 -62.56 63.89 12.06
C PHE A 117 -62.97 65.16 12.80
N ALA A 118 -61.99 65.97 13.24
CA ALA A 118 -62.22 67.28 13.85
C ALA A 118 -62.70 68.35 12.82
N GLN A 119 -62.35 68.21 11.54
CA GLN A 119 -62.84 69.09 10.48
C GLN A 119 -64.28 68.76 10.04
N HIS A 120 -64.67 67.49 10.09
CA HIS A 120 -66.01 67.05 9.68
C HIS A 120 -67.11 67.41 10.70
N GLU A 121 -66.81 67.51 11.99
CA GLU A 121 -67.78 67.99 13.00
C GLU A 121 -68.03 69.50 12.93
N LEU A 122 -67.01 70.31 12.58
CA LEU A 122 -67.16 71.77 12.40
C LEU A 122 -68.01 72.13 11.17
N ALA A 123 -67.97 71.31 10.12
CA ALA A 123 -68.76 71.50 8.90
C ALA A 123 -70.27 71.21 9.11
N ILE A 124 -70.62 70.36 10.07
CA ILE A 124 -72.02 70.02 10.41
C ILE A 124 -72.62 71.03 11.40
N ALA A 125 -71.79 71.63 12.27
CA ALA A 125 -72.21 72.63 13.26
C ALA A 125 -72.48 74.04 12.70
N ALA A 126 -72.13 74.31 11.44
CA ALA A 126 -72.30 75.63 10.78
C ALA A 126 -73.58 75.76 9.94
N GLY A 127 -74.56 74.88 10.14
CA GLY A 127 -75.72 74.75 9.26
C GLY A 127 -76.35 76.07 8.86
N HIS A 128 -76.44 76.35 7.55
CA HIS A 128 -77.39 77.29 6.97
C HIS A 128 -77.80 76.81 5.56
N SER A 129 -79.11 76.66 5.43
CA SER A 129 -79.90 76.29 4.26
C SER A 129 -79.88 77.38 3.18
N ASP A 130 -80.02 76.95 1.93
CA ASP A 130 -80.49 77.71 0.76
C ASP A 130 -81.59 78.74 1.09
N VAL A 131 -81.42 79.99 0.62
CA VAL A 131 -82.46 80.84 0.00
C VAL A 131 -81.78 81.88 -0.93
N LEU A 132 -82.26 81.94 -2.18
CA LEU A 132 -81.96 82.90 -3.25
C LEU A 132 -82.55 84.30 -2.98
N VAL A 133 -81.83 85.38 -3.32
CA VAL A 133 -82.42 86.61 -3.92
C VAL A 133 -81.39 87.28 -4.86
N GLU A 134 -81.85 87.61 -6.07
CA GLU A 134 -81.09 88.06 -7.23
C GLU A 134 -80.72 89.56 -7.22
N SER A 135 -79.54 89.91 -7.76
CA SER A 135 -79.22 91.27 -8.23
C SER A 135 -78.32 91.21 -9.47
N GLU A 136 -78.72 91.90 -10.54
CA GLU A 136 -78.10 91.87 -11.89
C GLU A 136 -76.61 92.31 -11.94
N GLN A 137 -76.07 92.88 -10.85
CA GLN A 137 -74.70 93.40 -10.82
C GLN A 137 -73.64 92.32 -10.55
N GLU A 138 -74.00 91.23 -9.88
CA GLU A 138 -73.06 90.12 -9.62
C GLU A 138 -72.91 89.19 -10.84
N LEU A 139 -73.90 89.13 -11.73
CA LEU A 139 -73.88 88.29 -12.93
C LEU A 139 -72.77 88.70 -13.92
N LYS A 140 -72.49 90.01 -14.05
CA LYS A 140 -71.41 90.52 -14.91
C LYS A 140 -70.02 90.28 -14.32
N MET A 141 -69.89 90.36 -12.99
CA MET A 141 -68.62 90.05 -12.31
C MET A 141 -68.34 88.54 -12.29
N ALA A 142 -69.39 87.71 -12.17
CA ALA A 142 -69.29 86.26 -12.27
C ALA A 142 -68.91 85.80 -13.68
N GLU A 143 -69.41 86.43 -14.75
CA GLU A 143 -68.98 86.14 -16.12
C GLU A 143 -67.50 86.48 -16.38
N GLU A 144 -67.02 87.62 -15.89
CA GLU A 144 -65.59 87.97 -15.98
C GLU A 144 -64.71 87.03 -15.14
N MET A 145 -65.17 86.64 -13.96
CA MET A 145 -64.46 85.70 -13.09
C MET A 145 -64.41 84.31 -13.72
N LYS A 146 -65.51 83.85 -14.32
CA LYS A 146 -65.60 82.57 -15.03
C LYS A 146 -64.65 82.50 -16.21
N LYS A 147 -64.51 83.59 -16.98
CA LYS A 147 -63.56 83.65 -18.10
C LYS A 147 -62.09 83.58 -17.65
N LYS A 148 -61.75 84.21 -16.52
CA LYS A 148 -60.40 84.11 -15.92
C LYS A 148 -60.11 82.72 -15.35
N ILE A 149 -61.12 82.05 -14.79
CA ILE A 149 -61.01 80.66 -14.31
C ILE A 149 -60.79 79.73 -15.50
N GLU A 150 -61.55 79.87 -16.58
CA GLU A 150 -61.44 79.04 -17.79
C GLU A 150 -60.06 79.19 -18.48
N GLU A 151 -59.52 80.42 -18.53
CA GLU A 151 -58.14 80.66 -19.02
C GLU A 151 -57.07 80.06 -18.10
N ALA A 152 -57.26 80.11 -16.78
CA ALA A 152 -56.35 79.51 -15.81
C ALA A 152 -56.40 77.97 -15.83
N GLU A 153 -57.59 77.38 -16.01
CA GLU A 153 -57.81 75.94 -16.16
C GLU A 153 -57.13 75.40 -17.41
N LEU A 154 -57.26 76.10 -18.55
CA LEU A 154 -56.58 75.70 -19.79
C LEU A 154 -55.06 75.71 -19.65
N ARG A 155 -54.51 76.70 -18.93
CA ARG A 155 -53.07 76.82 -18.70
C ARG A 155 -52.55 75.73 -17.76
N LEU A 156 -53.30 75.43 -16.71
CA LEU A 156 -53.00 74.33 -15.79
C LEU A 156 -53.09 72.97 -16.50
N GLN A 157 -54.03 72.82 -17.44
CA GLN A 157 -54.19 71.60 -18.20
C GLN A 157 -53.01 71.35 -19.16
N GLN A 158 -52.49 72.39 -19.80
CA GLN A 158 -51.28 72.31 -20.64
C GLN A 158 -50.04 71.92 -19.82
N GLU A 159 -49.81 72.56 -18.67
CA GLU A 159 -48.67 72.20 -17.80
C GLU A 159 -48.78 70.76 -17.26
N ARG A 160 -50.00 70.30 -16.93
CA ARG A 160 -50.24 68.91 -16.53
C ARG A 160 -49.91 67.93 -17.63
N GLU A 161 -50.29 68.19 -18.87
CA GLU A 161 -49.97 67.32 -20.01
C GLU A 161 -48.47 67.25 -20.29
N GLU A 162 -47.74 68.35 -20.15
CA GLU A 162 -46.27 68.36 -20.30
C GLU A 162 -45.56 67.59 -19.19
N VAL A 163 -46.00 67.74 -17.93
CA VAL A 163 -45.46 67.00 -16.79
C VAL A 163 -45.78 65.51 -16.92
N GLN A 164 -47.00 65.17 -17.34
CA GLN A 164 -47.44 63.80 -17.59
C GLN A 164 -46.56 63.11 -18.64
N LYS A 165 -46.30 63.77 -19.78
CA LYS A 165 -45.40 63.24 -20.83
C LYS A 165 -43.98 62.99 -20.33
N LYS A 166 -43.39 63.93 -19.58
CA LYS A 166 -42.03 63.77 -19.03
C LYS A 166 -41.95 62.60 -18.04
N LEU A 167 -43.01 62.39 -17.26
CA LEU A 167 -43.08 61.27 -16.32
C LEU A 167 -43.17 59.93 -17.05
N GLU A 168 -43.98 59.85 -18.10
CA GLU A 168 -44.12 58.64 -18.94
C GLU A 168 -42.80 58.31 -19.67
N GLU A 169 -42.09 59.31 -20.20
CA GLU A 169 -40.76 59.14 -20.80
C GLU A 169 -39.73 58.63 -19.77
N GLN A 170 -39.71 59.19 -18.55
CA GLN A 170 -38.83 58.70 -17.49
C GLN A 170 -39.17 57.27 -17.06
N GLN A 171 -40.46 56.93 -16.95
CA GLN A 171 -40.89 55.57 -16.62
C GLN A 171 -40.44 54.56 -17.67
N LEU A 172 -40.53 54.90 -18.97
CA LEU A 172 -40.10 54.01 -20.05
C LEU A 172 -38.58 53.78 -20.03
N ILE A 173 -37.79 54.81 -19.71
CA ILE A 173 -36.33 54.69 -19.57
C ILE A 173 -35.97 53.78 -18.38
N ILE A 174 -36.68 53.92 -17.25
CA ILE A 174 -36.47 53.07 -16.07
C ILE A 174 -36.82 51.62 -16.41
N GLN A 175 -37.97 51.37 -17.06
CA GLN A 175 -38.38 50.02 -17.47
C GLN A 175 -37.36 49.36 -18.41
N LYS A 176 -36.87 50.08 -19.42
CA LYS A 176 -35.82 49.56 -20.32
C LYS A 176 -34.52 49.24 -19.59
N LYS A 177 -34.09 50.10 -18.65
CA LYS A 177 -32.88 49.85 -17.85
C LYS A 177 -33.03 48.67 -16.91
N ASP A 178 -34.21 48.47 -16.32
CA ASP A 178 -34.51 47.31 -15.48
C ASP A 178 -34.52 46.00 -16.28
N GLU A 179 -35.02 46.02 -17.53
CA GLU A 179 -34.98 44.86 -18.43
C GLU A 179 -33.54 44.51 -18.87
N GLU A 180 -32.73 45.51 -19.23
CA GLU A 180 -31.30 45.29 -19.56
C GLU A 180 -30.52 44.75 -18.35
N MET A 181 -30.72 45.32 -17.17
CA MET A 181 -30.09 44.85 -15.92
C MET A 181 -30.48 43.40 -15.59
N LYS A 182 -31.77 43.05 -15.72
CA LYS A 182 -32.24 41.67 -15.50
C LYS A 182 -31.63 40.69 -16.51
N SER A 183 -31.47 41.11 -17.76
CA SER A 183 -30.83 40.29 -18.81
C SER A 183 -29.35 40.01 -18.50
N LEU A 184 -28.59 41.04 -18.12
CA LEU A 184 -27.17 40.92 -17.77
C LEU A 184 -26.95 40.03 -16.53
N VAL A 185 -27.72 40.27 -15.47
CA VAL A 185 -27.64 39.46 -14.23
C VAL A 185 -28.08 38.01 -14.49
N GLY A 186 -29.05 37.79 -15.38
CA GLY A 186 -29.46 36.44 -15.79
C GLY A 186 -28.34 35.68 -16.47
N LYS A 187 -27.61 36.32 -17.40
CA LYS A 187 -26.47 35.73 -18.10
C LYS A 187 -25.30 35.42 -17.17
N GLU A 188 -24.91 36.36 -16.30
CA GLU A 188 -23.84 36.12 -15.32
C GLU A 188 -24.17 34.99 -14.35
N LYS A 189 -25.43 34.89 -13.90
CA LYS A 189 -25.88 33.78 -13.05
C LYS A 189 -25.81 32.43 -13.77
N GLU A 190 -26.24 32.37 -15.03
CA GLU A 190 -26.18 31.14 -15.83
C GLU A 190 -24.74 30.70 -16.10
N GLU A 191 -23.84 31.65 -16.39
CA GLU A 191 -22.41 31.37 -16.56
C GLU A 191 -21.76 30.90 -15.25
N ALA A 192 -22.08 31.52 -14.12
CA ALA A 192 -21.60 31.09 -12.81
C ALA A 192 -22.11 29.68 -12.45
N GLN A 193 -23.38 29.38 -12.74
CA GLN A 193 -23.98 28.05 -12.55
C GLN A 193 -23.25 26.99 -13.40
N LYS A 194 -23.01 27.27 -14.69
CA LYS A 194 -22.30 26.37 -15.60
C LYS A 194 -20.85 26.13 -15.16
N ARG A 195 -20.16 27.14 -14.63
CA ARG A 195 -18.79 27.00 -14.10
C ARG A 195 -18.76 26.12 -12.86
N PHE A 196 -19.70 26.31 -11.95
CA PHE A 196 -19.81 25.49 -10.74
C PHE A 196 -20.08 24.03 -11.08
N GLU A 197 -21.03 23.75 -11.98
CA GLU A 197 -21.33 22.39 -12.44
C GLU A 197 -20.14 21.74 -13.17
N ALA A 198 -19.36 22.52 -13.93
CA ALA A 198 -18.15 22.02 -14.59
C ALA A 198 -17.04 21.69 -13.58
N GLU A 199 -16.85 22.52 -12.55
CA GLU A 199 -15.89 22.30 -11.47
C GLU A 199 -16.26 21.07 -10.63
N GLU A 200 -17.54 20.90 -10.29
CA GLU A 200 -18.05 19.73 -9.56
C GLU A 200 -17.84 18.43 -10.37
N ARG A 201 -18.10 18.46 -11.69
CA ARG A 201 -17.80 17.31 -12.57
C ARG A 201 -16.31 17.00 -12.63
N ALA A 202 -15.46 18.02 -12.76
CA ALA A 202 -14.01 17.84 -12.79
C ALA A 202 -13.48 17.25 -11.47
N LEU A 203 -14.03 17.68 -10.33
CA LEU A 203 -13.67 17.14 -9.02
C LEU A 203 -14.07 15.68 -8.88
N LEU A 204 -15.29 15.32 -9.30
CA LEU A 204 -15.79 13.95 -9.25
C LEU A 204 -14.97 13.02 -10.15
N GLU A 205 -14.57 13.50 -11.33
CA GLU A 205 -13.75 12.75 -12.27
C GLU A 205 -12.33 12.54 -11.73
N ARG A 206 -11.75 13.57 -11.10
CA ARG A 206 -10.47 13.45 -10.39
C ARG A 206 -10.54 12.48 -9.20
N GLN A 207 -11.64 12.49 -8.46
CA GLN A 207 -11.87 11.55 -7.36
C GLN A 207 -11.93 10.10 -7.88
N LYS A 208 -12.66 9.84 -8.97
CA LYS A 208 -12.71 8.53 -9.62
C LYS A 208 -11.33 8.05 -10.09
N GLN A 209 -10.55 8.93 -10.71
CA GLN A 209 -9.19 8.60 -11.16
C GLN A 209 -8.28 8.22 -9.98
N LEU A 210 -8.36 8.93 -8.85
CA LEU A 210 -7.61 8.60 -7.65
C LEU A 210 -8.06 7.26 -7.05
N GLU A 211 -9.36 6.99 -6.99
CA GLU A 211 -9.90 5.71 -6.54
C GLU A 211 -9.43 4.54 -7.42
N GLU A 212 -9.41 4.72 -8.74
CA GLU A 212 -8.91 3.70 -9.68
C GLU A 212 -7.41 3.44 -9.51
N GLN A 213 -6.61 4.50 -9.33
CA GLN A 213 -5.18 4.37 -9.03
C GLN A 213 -4.92 3.65 -7.69
N LEU A 214 -5.74 3.94 -6.67
CA LEU A 214 -5.65 3.26 -5.38
C LEU A 214 -6.01 1.78 -5.50
N ARG A 215 -7.06 1.43 -6.26
CA ARG A 215 -7.42 0.03 -6.53
C ARG A 215 -6.30 -0.73 -7.23
N HIS A 216 -5.71 -0.15 -8.29
CA HIS A 216 -4.61 -0.80 -8.99
C HIS A 216 -3.40 -1.02 -8.07
N ARG A 217 -3.07 -0.03 -7.23
CA ARG A 217 -1.98 -0.17 -6.24
C ARG A 217 -2.29 -1.19 -5.16
N GLU A 218 -3.54 -1.29 -4.71
CA GLU A 218 -3.97 -2.29 -3.74
C GLU A 218 -3.89 -3.70 -4.34
N GLU A 219 -4.35 -3.89 -5.57
CA GLU A 219 -4.22 -5.15 -6.31
C GLU A 219 -2.75 -5.56 -6.51
N GLU A 220 -1.88 -4.62 -6.91
CA GLU A 220 -0.43 -4.87 -7.02
C GLU A 220 0.20 -5.24 -5.67
N ALA A 221 -0.18 -4.55 -4.59
CA ALA A 221 0.30 -4.84 -3.25
C ALA A 221 -0.16 -6.21 -2.74
N ASP A 222 -1.41 -6.59 -3.01
CA ASP A 222 -1.96 -7.89 -2.65
C ASP A 222 -1.33 -9.02 -3.46
N GLN A 223 -1.08 -8.81 -4.75
CA GLN A 223 -0.30 -9.74 -5.58
C GLN A 223 1.11 -9.93 -5.02
N LEU A 224 1.79 -8.83 -4.65
CA LEU A 224 3.12 -8.91 -4.07
C LEU A 224 3.11 -9.64 -2.73
N ARG A 225 2.14 -9.36 -1.86
CA ARG A 225 1.95 -10.06 -0.58
C ARG A 225 1.67 -11.54 -0.77
N ALA A 226 0.84 -11.90 -1.76
CA ALA A 226 0.56 -13.29 -2.10
C ALA A 226 1.80 -14.01 -2.63
N GLN A 227 2.61 -13.34 -3.47
CA GLN A 227 3.89 -13.90 -3.93
C GLN A 227 4.89 -14.07 -2.80
N GLN A 228 4.99 -13.09 -1.89
CA GLN A 228 5.86 -13.16 -0.72
C GLN A 228 5.42 -14.27 0.24
N SER A 229 4.12 -14.43 0.49
CA SER A 229 3.60 -15.50 1.36
C SER A 229 3.84 -16.88 0.74
N LYS A 230 3.67 -17.03 -0.58
CA LYS A 230 3.99 -18.27 -1.30
C LYS A 230 5.49 -18.62 -1.16
N LYS A 231 6.39 -17.66 -1.46
CA LYS A 231 7.85 -17.85 -1.31
C LYS A 231 8.24 -18.19 0.13
N ARG A 232 7.61 -17.55 1.11
CA ARG A 232 7.84 -17.83 2.54
C ARG A 232 7.45 -19.27 2.87
N ARG A 233 6.28 -19.71 2.44
CA ARG A 233 5.80 -21.09 2.64
C ARG A 233 6.71 -22.12 1.97
N GLU A 234 7.19 -21.84 0.76
CA GLU A 234 8.17 -22.70 0.08
C GLU A 234 9.48 -22.80 0.86
N ASN A 235 9.98 -21.69 1.41
CA ASN A 235 11.20 -21.67 2.21
C ASN A 235 11.03 -22.40 3.56
N GLU A 236 9.87 -22.27 4.20
CA GLU A 236 9.52 -23.02 5.42
C GLU A 236 9.54 -24.53 5.16
N LEU A 237 8.92 -24.99 4.06
CA LEU A 237 8.96 -26.41 3.67
C LEU A 237 10.39 -26.91 3.36
N LEU A 238 11.24 -26.06 2.79
CA LEU A 238 12.64 -26.40 2.56
C LEU A 238 13.42 -26.50 3.88
N HIS A 239 13.17 -25.58 4.81
CA HIS A 239 13.75 -25.60 6.14
C HIS A 239 13.41 -26.91 6.87
N ASP A 240 12.13 -27.30 6.89
CA ASP A 240 11.67 -28.55 7.51
C ASP A 240 12.39 -29.77 6.91
N ARG A 241 12.56 -29.79 5.59
CA ARG A 241 13.29 -30.86 4.91
C ARG A 241 14.78 -30.87 5.30
N ILE A 242 15.43 -29.72 5.44
CA ILE A 242 16.85 -29.62 5.87
C ILE A 242 16.99 -30.21 7.27
N VAL A 243 16.14 -29.77 8.20
CA VAL A 243 16.17 -30.23 9.59
C VAL A 243 15.94 -31.73 9.66
N SER A 244 15.06 -32.30 8.82
CA SER A 244 14.84 -33.75 8.76
C SER A 244 16.03 -34.55 8.21
N MET A 245 16.80 -33.96 7.29
CA MET A 245 17.89 -34.65 6.57
C MET A 245 19.22 -34.59 7.32
N LEU A 246 19.48 -33.51 8.06
CA LEU A 246 20.75 -33.32 8.76
C LEU A 246 21.12 -34.48 9.70
N PRO A 247 20.20 -35.01 10.55
CA PRO A 247 20.50 -36.17 11.40
C PRO A 247 20.86 -37.42 10.59
N LEU A 248 20.16 -37.66 9.49
CA LEU A 248 20.38 -38.84 8.63
C LEU A 248 21.73 -38.75 7.90
N ILE A 249 22.13 -37.55 7.48
CA ILE A 249 23.46 -37.32 6.87
C ILE A 249 24.56 -37.52 7.91
N HIS A 250 24.36 -37.04 9.14
CA HIS A 250 25.32 -37.28 10.21
C HIS A 250 25.46 -38.78 10.50
N GLU A 251 24.34 -39.50 10.57
CA GLU A 251 24.33 -40.96 10.72
C GLU A 251 25.06 -41.67 9.56
N ALA A 252 24.79 -41.30 8.31
CA ALA A 252 25.48 -41.87 7.15
C ALA A 252 27.01 -41.67 7.21
N ASN A 253 27.45 -40.49 7.66
CA ASN A 253 28.87 -40.18 7.87
C ASN A 253 29.46 -41.04 9.00
N MET A 254 28.77 -41.19 10.13
CA MET A 254 29.21 -42.05 11.23
C MET A 254 29.35 -43.51 10.78
N ILE A 255 28.36 -44.05 10.06
CA ILE A 255 28.43 -45.43 9.55
C ILE A 255 29.60 -45.58 8.56
N SER A 256 29.82 -44.60 7.69
CA SER A 256 30.94 -44.64 6.75
C SER A 256 32.31 -44.56 7.43
N GLU A 257 32.41 -43.84 8.54
CA GLU A 257 33.64 -43.73 9.34
C GLU A 257 33.93 -45.02 10.10
N GLU A 258 32.92 -45.62 10.73
CA GLU A 258 33.05 -46.87 11.48
C GLU A 258 33.42 -48.07 10.57
N LEU A 259 32.90 -48.08 9.32
CA LEU A 259 33.17 -49.12 8.33
C LEU A 259 34.37 -48.81 7.40
N ASP A 260 35.10 -47.72 7.65
CA ASP A 260 36.24 -47.23 6.85
C ASP A 260 36.01 -47.24 5.32
N LYS A 261 34.80 -46.83 4.89
CA LYS A 261 34.43 -46.81 3.46
C LYS A 261 34.99 -45.60 2.69
N GLY A 262 35.44 -44.58 3.42
CA GLY A 262 36.01 -43.36 2.83
C GLY A 262 34.99 -42.51 2.07
N CYS A 263 33.73 -42.45 2.49
CA CYS A 263 32.70 -41.61 1.88
C CYS A 263 32.25 -40.51 2.85
N LYS A 264 32.10 -39.27 2.36
CA LYS A 264 31.57 -38.14 3.12
C LYS A 264 30.32 -37.57 2.47
N PHE A 265 29.26 -37.42 3.25
CA PHE A 265 27.95 -36.91 2.86
C PHE A 265 27.76 -35.47 3.34
N GLU A 266 27.40 -34.56 2.44
CA GLU A 266 27.15 -33.14 2.75
C GLU A 266 25.82 -32.68 2.16
N LEU A 267 25.02 -31.94 2.95
CA LEU A 267 23.77 -31.36 2.46
C LEU A 267 24.05 -30.17 1.54
N LYS A 268 23.40 -30.12 0.38
CA LYS A 268 23.42 -28.96 -0.52
C LYS A 268 22.02 -28.58 -0.96
N ILE A 269 21.74 -27.28 -0.97
CA ILE A 269 20.56 -26.71 -1.60
C ILE A 269 20.90 -26.47 -3.06
N VAL A 270 20.07 -26.98 -3.94
CA VAL A 270 20.26 -26.98 -5.38
C VAL A 270 18.92 -26.67 -6.02
N GLN A 271 18.94 -26.12 -7.22
CA GLN A 271 17.69 -25.90 -7.93
C GLN A 271 17.12 -27.26 -8.37
N ARG A 272 15.80 -27.42 -8.41
CA ARG A 272 15.14 -28.70 -8.74
C ARG A 272 15.46 -29.16 -10.17
N ASN A 273 15.59 -28.21 -11.10
CA ASN A 273 16.06 -28.42 -12.47
C ASN A 273 17.40 -29.16 -12.58
N VAL A 274 18.19 -29.11 -11.51
CA VAL A 274 19.56 -29.59 -11.46
C VAL A 274 19.65 -31.00 -10.85
N MET A 275 18.61 -31.47 -10.14
CA MET A 275 18.56 -32.80 -9.50
C MET A 275 17.81 -33.87 -10.29
N GLU A 276 16.97 -33.48 -11.24
CA GLU A 276 15.90 -34.35 -11.74
C GLU A 276 16.09 -34.72 -13.20
N THR A 277 16.61 -35.92 -13.38
CA THR A 277 17.12 -36.50 -14.64
C THR A 277 16.03 -37.08 -15.55
N ARG A 278 14.79 -37.29 -15.07
CA ARG A 278 13.72 -37.95 -15.87
C ARG A 278 12.32 -37.35 -15.74
N GLN A 279 11.93 -36.90 -14.55
CA GLN A 279 10.56 -36.39 -14.31
C GLN A 279 10.28 -35.03 -14.98
N ARG A 280 11.31 -34.20 -15.23
CA ARG A 280 11.16 -32.89 -15.91
C ARG A 280 11.14 -32.95 -17.43
N MET A 281 11.76 -33.96 -18.03
CA MET A 281 11.68 -34.15 -19.48
C MET A 281 10.24 -34.49 -19.93
N ARG A 282 9.35 -34.82 -18.97
CA ARG A 282 7.90 -34.99 -19.15
C ARG A 282 7.07 -33.70 -18.94
N ARG A 283 7.66 -32.63 -18.41
CA ARG A 283 7.03 -31.32 -18.22
C ARG A 283 7.97 -30.26 -18.77
N ASN A 284 7.98 -30.14 -20.08
CA ASN A 284 8.84 -29.19 -20.79
C ASN A 284 8.30 -27.75 -20.75
N SER A 285 7.20 -27.49 -20.02
CA SER A 285 6.59 -26.17 -19.94
C SER A 285 7.52 -25.13 -19.28
N ILE A 286 7.71 -24.00 -19.99
CA ILE A 286 8.42 -22.80 -19.55
C ILE A 286 7.96 -22.30 -18.15
N GLY A 287 6.72 -22.58 -17.77
CA GLY A 287 6.19 -22.29 -16.42
C GLY A 287 6.63 -23.27 -15.33
N SER A 288 6.86 -24.55 -15.65
CA SER A 288 7.41 -25.57 -14.72
C SER A 288 8.93 -25.50 -14.59
N LEU A 289 9.57 -24.62 -15.39
CA LEU A 289 10.98 -24.27 -15.29
C LEU A 289 11.31 -23.39 -14.08
N GLN A 290 10.32 -23.00 -13.26
CA GLN A 290 10.56 -22.27 -12.01
C GLN A 290 11.62 -22.97 -11.16
N ASN A 291 12.65 -22.21 -10.80
CA ASN A 291 13.81 -22.60 -10.01
C ASN A 291 13.39 -22.86 -8.55
N GLU A 292 12.55 -23.87 -8.33
CA GLU A 292 12.24 -24.34 -6.98
C GLU A 292 13.52 -24.91 -6.39
N ASN A 293 13.98 -24.35 -5.28
CA ASN A 293 15.11 -24.92 -4.56
C ASN A 293 14.67 -26.28 -3.99
N THR A 294 15.56 -27.26 -4.02
CA THR A 294 15.41 -28.58 -3.44
C THR A 294 16.69 -28.98 -2.72
N ILE A 295 16.63 -30.07 -1.97
CA ILE A 295 17.77 -30.57 -1.19
C ILE A 295 18.37 -31.77 -1.92
N ALA A 296 19.68 -31.79 -1.96
CA ALA A 296 20.48 -32.89 -2.44
C ALA A 296 21.61 -33.22 -1.47
N VAL A 297 22.09 -34.46 -1.55
CA VAL A 297 23.21 -34.94 -0.75
C VAL A 297 24.41 -35.09 -1.66
N ARG A 298 25.43 -34.27 -1.40
CA ARG A 298 26.72 -34.38 -2.04
C ARG A 298 27.50 -35.52 -1.40
N VAL A 299 27.89 -36.50 -2.19
CA VAL A 299 28.73 -37.64 -1.78
C VAL A 299 30.13 -37.44 -2.31
N VAL A 300 31.09 -37.32 -1.40
CA VAL A 300 32.51 -37.18 -1.71
C VAL A 300 33.21 -38.47 -1.30
N ASP A 301 33.71 -39.22 -2.27
CA ASP A 301 34.59 -40.36 -2.02
C ASP A 301 36.00 -39.83 -1.79
N THR A 302 36.56 -40.06 -0.60
CA THR A 302 37.90 -39.57 -0.20
C THR A 302 39.03 -40.36 -0.85
N VAL A 303 38.75 -41.59 -1.30
CA VAL A 303 39.72 -42.46 -1.97
C VAL A 303 39.87 -42.04 -3.43
N THR A 304 38.75 -41.79 -4.10
CA THR A 304 38.74 -41.45 -5.53
C THR A 304 38.63 -39.94 -5.82
N GLU A 305 38.40 -39.11 -4.79
CA GLU A 305 38.07 -37.68 -4.88
C GLU A 305 36.86 -37.37 -5.76
N LYS A 306 36.01 -38.39 -6.00
CA LYS A 306 34.81 -38.27 -6.80
C LYS A 306 33.74 -37.55 -6.00
N ASN A 307 33.07 -36.62 -6.66
CA ASN A 307 31.98 -35.84 -6.08
C ASN A 307 30.70 -36.11 -6.87
N ARG A 308 29.73 -36.73 -6.20
CA ARG A 308 28.43 -37.07 -6.77
C ARG A 308 27.33 -36.36 -6.02
N LEU A 309 26.18 -36.20 -6.67
CA LEU A 309 25.03 -35.53 -6.10
C LEU A 309 23.84 -36.48 -6.16
N TRP A 310 23.33 -36.84 -4.99
CA TRP A 310 22.18 -37.72 -4.86
C TRP A 310 20.93 -36.91 -4.53
N SER A 311 19.81 -37.29 -5.17
CA SER A 311 18.51 -36.77 -4.78
C SER A 311 18.18 -37.19 -3.34
N ARG A 312 17.30 -36.43 -2.69
CA ARG A 312 16.79 -36.79 -1.36
C ARG A 312 16.27 -38.22 -1.32
N GLU A 313 15.50 -38.64 -2.32
CA GLU A 313 14.90 -39.98 -2.40
C GLU A 313 15.97 -41.07 -2.50
N LYS A 314 16.95 -40.91 -3.41
CA LYS A 314 18.07 -41.85 -3.54
C LYS A 314 18.84 -41.97 -2.23
N PHE A 315 19.12 -40.85 -1.56
CA PHE A 315 19.80 -40.89 -0.26
C PHE A 315 18.96 -41.60 0.81
N MET A 316 17.65 -41.36 0.86
CA MET A 316 16.74 -42.04 1.79
C MET A 316 16.77 -43.56 1.60
N ASP A 317 16.74 -44.05 0.37
CA ASP A 317 16.83 -45.50 0.10
C ASP A 317 18.22 -46.07 0.46
N ARG A 318 19.28 -45.29 0.17
CA ARG A 318 20.66 -45.68 0.47
C ARG A 318 20.94 -45.72 1.96
N ILE A 319 20.41 -44.80 2.79
CA ILE A 319 20.65 -44.84 4.25
C ILE A 319 20.03 -46.09 4.88
N TYR A 320 18.88 -46.56 4.42
CA TYR A 320 18.34 -47.87 4.85
C TYR A 320 19.27 -49.02 4.47
N SER A 321 19.80 -48.98 3.24
CA SER A 321 20.77 -49.98 2.77
C SER A 321 22.09 -49.93 3.56
N MET A 322 22.56 -48.74 3.96
CA MET A 322 23.74 -48.54 4.80
C MET A 322 23.54 -49.11 6.21
N ARG A 323 22.36 -48.91 6.81
CA ARG A 323 22.01 -49.50 8.12
C ARG A 323 21.99 -51.02 8.06
N ASP A 324 21.36 -51.59 7.03
CA ASP A 324 21.33 -53.04 6.81
C ASP A 324 22.72 -53.62 6.55
N TYR A 325 23.60 -52.86 5.90
CA TYR A 325 24.99 -53.24 5.68
C TYR A 325 25.79 -53.20 6.98
N TYR A 326 25.66 -52.13 7.76
CA TYR A 326 26.30 -51.96 9.07
C TYR A 326 25.91 -53.07 10.05
N HIS A 327 24.61 -53.35 10.21
CA HIS A 327 24.15 -54.44 11.09
C HIS A 327 24.70 -55.79 10.66
N ARG A 328 24.77 -56.06 9.35
CA ARG A 328 25.30 -57.33 8.84
C ARG A 328 26.78 -57.48 9.14
N GLU A 329 27.60 -56.47 8.87
CA GLU A 329 29.05 -56.51 9.14
C GLU A 329 29.34 -56.67 10.64
N ILE A 330 28.54 -56.04 11.50
CA ILE A 330 28.64 -56.23 12.96
C ILE A 330 28.25 -57.65 13.37
N HIS A 331 27.16 -58.20 12.82
CA HIS A 331 26.72 -59.56 13.15
C HIS A 331 27.59 -60.66 12.52
N LEU A 332 28.34 -60.36 11.46
CA LEU A 332 29.29 -61.29 10.82
C LEU A 332 30.61 -61.44 11.60
N LEU A 333 30.85 -60.63 12.63
CA LEU A 333 31.96 -60.85 13.58
C LEU A 333 31.84 -62.19 14.34
N ASP A 334 30.67 -62.85 14.30
CA ASP A 334 30.39 -64.13 14.98
C ASP A 334 30.23 -65.35 14.03
N SER A 335 30.36 -65.23 12.70
CA SER A 335 30.15 -66.36 11.77
C SER A 335 31.01 -66.30 10.51
N GLU A 336 31.87 -67.30 10.31
CA GLU A 336 32.89 -67.36 9.23
C GLU A 336 32.34 -67.63 7.80
N GLU A 337 31.04 -67.63 7.57
CA GLU A 337 30.46 -67.85 6.23
C GLU A 337 29.95 -66.54 5.62
N GLY A 338 30.86 -65.81 4.98
CA GLY A 338 30.57 -64.59 4.22
C GLY A 338 29.97 -64.91 2.86
N ASP A 339 28.66 -64.66 2.71
CA ASP A 339 28.01 -64.63 1.40
C ASP A 339 28.37 -63.29 0.71
N LEU A 340 29.52 -63.30 0.03
CA LEU A 340 30.09 -62.22 -0.77
C LEU A 340 29.28 -62.04 -2.05
N GLN A 341 28.25 -61.18 -2.02
CA GLN A 341 27.81 -60.32 -3.13
C GLN A 341 26.54 -59.56 -2.73
N LYS A 342 26.67 -58.53 -1.89
CA LYS A 342 25.68 -57.46 -1.83
C LYS A 342 26.40 -56.16 -2.12
N GLU A 343 25.89 -55.40 -3.10
CA GLU A 343 26.48 -54.16 -3.59
C GLU A 343 26.78 -53.20 -2.44
N ASP A 344 27.93 -52.53 -2.51
CA ASP A 344 28.34 -51.51 -1.55
C ASP A 344 27.31 -50.34 -1.57
N PRO A 345 26.54 -50.11 -0.50
CA PRO A 345 25.51 -49.07 -0.50
C PRO A 345 26.10 -47.64 -0.44
N PHE A 346 27.40 -47.50 -0.17
CA PHE A 346 28.10 -46.21 -0.09
C PHE A 346 28.60 -45.72 -1.44
N ARG A 347 28.67 -46.60 -2.45
CA ARG A 347 29.19 -46.29 -3.79
C ARG A 347 28.23 -46.78 -4.86
N ASP A 348 27.90 -45.94 -5.83
CA ASP A 348 27.18 -46.43 -7.01
C ASP A 348 28.18 -47.21 -7.90
N VAL A 349 27.82 -48.45 -8.24
CA VAL A 349 28.51 -49.30 -9.23
C VAL A 349 28.20 -48.73 -10.61
N ASP A 350 29.23 -48.25 -11.31
CA ASP A 350 29.19 -47.83 -12.72
C ASP A 350 27.97 -47.02 -13.20
N ASP A 351 27.42 -46.14 -12.35
CA ASP A 351 26.39 -45.19 -12.77
C ASP A 351 27.00 -44.14 -13.71
N ASP A 352 26.37 -43.93 -14.86
CA ASP A 352 26.76 -42.86 -15.77
C ASP A 352 26.66 -41.50 -15.08
N VAL A 353 27.77 -40.75 -15.07
CA VAL A 353 27.82 -39.42 -14.48
C VAL A 353 27.09 -38.46 -15.42
N VAL A 354 26.03 -37.84 -14.92
CA VAL A 354 25.34 -36.76 -15.63
C VAL A 354 26.25 -35.54 -15.66
N LEU A 355 26.60 -35.11 -16.87
CA LEU A 355 27.40 -33.91 -17.10
C LEU A 355 26.59 -32.63 -17.01
N GLY A 356 25.34 -32.70 -17.46
CA GLY A 356 24.46 -31.54 -17.54
C GLY A 356 23.36 -31.72 -18.55
N HIS A 357 22.60 -30.64 -18.72
CA HIS A 357 21.45 -30.57 -19.61
C HIS A 357 21.65 -29.46 -20.63
N ALA A 358 21.21 -29.72 -21.86
CA ALA A 358 21.13 -28.73 -22.93
C ALA A 358 19.66 -28.60 -23.35
N HIS A 359 19.14 -27.38 -23.35
CA HIS A 359 17.73 -27.11 -23.68
C HIS A 359 17.61 -26.49 -25.07
N VAL A 360 16.68 -26.99 -25.88
CA VAL A 360 16.39 -26.50 -27.22
C VAL A 360 14.94 -26.04 -27.28
N TYR A 361 14.73 -24.73 -27.41
CA TYR A 361 13.40 -24.12 -27.54
C TYR A 361 12.81 -24.38 -28.91
N LEU A 362 11.52 -24.69 -28.95
CA LEU A 362 10.86 -25.22 -30.14
C LEU A 362 10.00 -24.18 -30.88
N GLU A 363 10.02 -22.92 -30.41
CA GLU A 363 9.24 -21.81 -30.98
C GLU A 363 9.52 -21.62 -32.49
N SER A 364 10.73 -21.90 -32.96
CA SER A 364 11.06 -21.79 -34.39
C SER A 364 10.31 -22.81 -35.26
N LEU A 365 9.93 -23.98 -34.71
CA LEU A 365 9.15 -25.00 -35.44
C LEU A 365 7.71 -24.56 -35.70
N TYR A 366 7.20 -23.56 -34.97
CA TYR A 366 5.89 -22.96 -35.26
C TYR A 366 5.80 -22.43 -36.70
N TRP A 367 6.92 -21.87 -37.18
CA TRP A 367 7.07 -21.35 -38.54
C TRP A 367 7.57 -22.42 -39.53
N LEU A 368 7.54 -23.71 -39.14
CA LEU A 368 8.06 -24.84 -39.93
C LEU A 368 9.54 -24.65 -40.35
N ILE A 369 10.31 -23.87 -39.59
CA ILE A 369 11.73 -23.66 -39.83
C ILE A 369 12.52 -24.74 -39.09
N PRO A 370 13.35 -25.55 -39.79
CA PRO A 370 14.17 -26.55 -39.13
C PRO A 370 15.15 -25.89 -38.17
N ILE A 371 15.21 -26.39 -36.95
CA ILE A 371 16.13 -25.93 -35.93
C ILE A 371 17.46 -26.64 -36.16
N GLU A 372 18.52 -25.89 -36.45
CA GLU A 372 19.90 -26.38 -36.48
C GLU A 372 20.75 -25.52 -35.56
N LEU A 373 20.99 -25.99 -34.33
CA LEU A 373 21.72 -25.17 -33.36
C LEU A 373 22.66 -25.98 -32.49
N THR A 374 23.63 -25.26 -31.94
CA THR A 374 24.61 -25.79 -30.99
C THR A 374 24.35 -25.13 -29.64
N THR A 375 23.90 -25.92 -28.67
CA THR A 375 23.53 -25.45 -27.32
C THR A 375 24.61 -25.82 -26.31
N PRO A 376 24.97 -24.92 -25.37
CA PRO A 376 25.84 -25.29 -24.26
C PRO A 376 25.19 -26.31 -23.33
N ILE A 377 26.00 -27.26 -22.86
CA ILE A 377 25.64 -28.22 -21.83
C ILE A 377 25.92 -27.56 -20.48
N ILE A 378 24.88 -27.35 -19.70
CA ILE A 378 24.96 -26.63 -18.43
C ILE A 378 24.93 -27.63 -17.28
N ASP A 379 25.97 -27.60 -16.46
CA ASP A 379 26.11 -28.38 -15.24
C ASP A 379 25.21 -27.83 -14.11
N TYR A 380 25.07 -28.59 -13.02
CA TYR A 380 24.34 -28.27 -11.81
C TYR A 380 24.71 -26.94 -11.16
N LYS A 381 25.91 -26.42 -11.46
CA LYS A 381 26.41 -25.13 -10.99
C LYS A 381 26.14 -23.96 -11.93
N GLY A 382 25.49 -24.19 -13.08
CA GLY A 382 25.33 -23.18 -14.12
C GLY A 382 26.59 -22.99 -14.98
N LYS A 383 27.59 -23.87 -14.85
CA LYS A 383 28.82 -23.83 -15.65
C LYS A 383 28.61 -24.62 -16.94
N SER A 384 29.11 -24.09 -18.06
CA SER A 384 29.11 -24.82 -19.32
C SER A 384 30.24 -25.86 -19.33
N GLU A 385 29.90 -27.14 -19.54
CA GLU A 385 30.82 -28.29 -19.61
C GLU A 385 30.91 -28.87 -21.04
N GLY A 386 30.65 -28.02 -22.04
CA GLY A 386 30.69 -28.37 -23.47
C GLY A 386 29.47 -27.85 -24.22
N GLU A 387 29.34 -28.26 -25.47
CA GLU A 387 28.26 -27.90 -26.38
C GLU A 387 27.75 -29.12 -27.14
N ILE A 388 26.46 -29.17 -27.44
CA ILE A 388 25.83 -30.22 -28.23
C ILE A 388 25.15 -29.62 -29.46
N SER A 389 25.38 -30.23 -30.63
CA SER A 389 24.76 -29.85 -31.90
C SER A 389 23.58 -30.77 -32.19
N VAL A 390 22.40 -30.18 -32.31
CA VAL A 390 21.13 -30.88 -32.53
C VAL A 390 20.40 -30.25 -33.71
N ARG A 391 19.74 -31.09 -34.51
CA ARG A 391 18.79 -30.69 -35.55
C ARG A 391 17.39 -31.22 -35.23
N ILE A 392 16.38 -30.36 -35.28
CA ILE A 392 14.97 -30.74 -35.05
C ILE A 392 14.13 -30.18 -36.20
N ASP A 393 13.25 -31.01 -36.75
CA ASP A 393 12.44 -30.65 -37.92
C ASP A 393 11.02 -31.24 -37.82
N VAL A 394 10.05 -30.59 -38.46
CA VAL A 394 8.65 -31.05 -38.53
C VAL A 394 8.29 -31.29 -39.99
N LEU A 395 8.09 -32.56 -40.35
CA LEU A 395 7.88 -33.03 -41.72
C LEU A 395 6.48 -33.64 -41.88
N ASN A 396 6.03 -33.85 -43.11
CA ASN A 396 4.79 -34.61 -43.39
C ASN A 396 5.00 -36.11 -43.11
N GLU A 397 3.93 -36.91 -43.21
CA GLU A 397 4.00 -38.39 -43.16
C GLU A 397 5.02 -38.98 -44.16
N ASP A 398 5.18 -38.35 -45.33
CA ASP A 398 6.15 -38.75 -46.36
C ASP A 398 7.59 -38.30 -46.08
N GLY A 399 7.83 -37.56 -44.99
CA GLY A 399 9.15 -37.02 -44.62
C GLY A 399 9.62 -35.85 -45.49
N LYS A 400 8.68 -35.07 -46.05
CA LYS A 400 8.94 -33.85 -46.82
C LYS A 400 8.40 -32.61 -46.10
N THR A 401 8.76 -31.43 -46.57
CA THR A 401 8.19 -30.16 -46.12
C THR A 401 6.71 -30.06 -46.48
N PHE A 402 5.94 -29.35 -45.66
CA PHE A 402 4.53 -29.11 -45.91
C PHE A 402 4.33 -28.16 -47.10
N GLU A 403 3.47 -28.55 -48.04
CA GLU A 403 3.07 -27.76 -49.22
C GLU A 403 1.54 -27.60 -49.21
N LEU A 404 1.03 -26.40 -49.52
CA LEU A 404 -0.39 -26.12 -49.71
C LEU A 404 -0.88 -26.65 -51.07
N GLU A 405 -2.21 -26.67 -51.28
CA GLU A 405 -2.85 -27.13 -52.52
C GLU A 405 -2.34 -26.42 -53.80
N ASP A 406 -1.81 -25.20 -53.68
CA ASP A 406 -1.23 -24.39 -54.76
C ASP A 406 0.28 -24.63 -54.99
N GLY A 407 0.91 -25.56 -54.27
CA GLY A 407 2.35 -25.87 -54.38
C GLY A 407 3.27 -24.85 -53.69
N VAL A 408 2.71 -23.97 -52.85
CA VAL A 408 3.46 -23.04 -52.01
C VAL A 408 3.82 -23.73 -50.69
N PRO A 409 5.06 -23.62 -50.17
CA PRO A 409 5.41 -24.16 -48.85
C PRO A 409 4.54 -23.52 -47.75
N ALA A 410 4.12 -24.32 -46.77
CA ALA A 410 3.43 -23.80 -45.60
C ALA A 410 4.36 -22.89 -44.78
N GLU A 411 3.84 -21.76 -44.29
CA GLU A 411 4.63 -20.78 -43.53
C GLU A 411 4.52 -21.03 -42.03
N ASN A 412 3.42 -21.65 -41.57
CA ASN A 412 3.22 -21.98 -40.17
C ASN A 412 2.38 -23.24 -39.98
N ILE A 413 2.30 -23.70 -38.73
CA ILE A 413 1.52 -24.90 -38.36
C ILE A 413 0.01 -24.74 -38.60
N ARG A 414 -0.52 -23.52 -38.58
CA ARG A 414 -1.95 -23.27 -38.82
C ARG A 414 -2.35 -23.50 -40.27
N ASP A 415 -1.43 -23.30 -41.21
CA ASP A 415 -1.65 -23.59 -42.63
C ASP A 415 -1.87 -25.10 -42.88
N VAL A 416 -1.37 -25.94 -41.97
CA VAL A 416 -1.44 -27.41 -42.03
C VAL A 416 -2.13 -28.02 -40.80
N TRP A 417 -3.10 -27.28 -40.28
CA TRP A 417 -3.89 -27.66 -39.11
C TRP A 417 -4.65 -28.99 -39.31
N MET A 418 -4.65 -29.82 -38.26
CA MET A 418 -5.18 -31.19 -38.19
C MET A 418 -4.53 -32.22 -39.14
N SER A 419 -3.41 -31.88 -39.78
CA SER A 419 -2.66 -32.87 -40.55
C SER A 419 -1.75 -33.71 -39.65
N ASN A 420 -1.41 -34.91 -40.12
CA ASN A 420 -0.41 -35.74 -39.47
C ASN A 420 0.99 -35.31 -39.92
N GLY A 421 1.84 -35.01 -38.96
CA GLY A 421 3.25 -34.70 -39.15
C GLY A 421 4.16 -35.73 -38.50
N VAL A 422 5.44 -35.59 -38.77
CA VAL A 422 6.53 -36.36 -38.21
C VAL A 422 7.57 -35.39 -37.68
N LEU A 423 7.74 -35.34 -36.35
CA LEU A 423 8.85 -34.63 -35.72
C LEU A 423 10.11 -35.48 -35.84
N GLN A 424 11.15 -34.95 -36.47
CA GLN A 424 12.45 -35.59 -36.59
C GLN A 424 13.45 -34.92 -35.65
N VAL A 425 14.05 -35.70 -34.75
CA VAL A 425 15.13 -35.24 -33.86
C VAL A 425 16.42 -35.93 -34.27
N GLU A 426 17.45 -35.13 -34.54
CA GLU A 426 18.79 -35.55 -34.92
C GLU A 426 19.83 -35.01 -33.93
N ILE A 427 20.59 -35.90 -33.30
CA ILE A 427 21.72 -35.53 -32.45
C ILE A 427 23.00 -35.79 -33.24
N LEU A 428 23.69 -34.72 -33.63
CA LEU A 428 24.82 -34.80 -34.55
C LEU A 428 26.11 -35.13 -33.80
N SER A 429 26.54 -34.23 -32.93
CA SER A 429 27.81 -34.32 -32.19
C SER A 429 27.79 -33.46 -30.94
N ALA A 430 28.67 -33.75 -29.99
CA ALA A 430 29.01 -32.84 -28.91
C ALA A 430 30.47 -32.40 -29.01
N ARG A 431 30.82 -31.26 -28.42
CA ARG A 431 32.16 -30.68 -28.43
C ARG A 431 32.53 -30.11 -27.06
N GLY A 432 33.82 -30.15 -26.74
CA GLY A 432 34.34 -29.55 -25.52
C GLY A 432 33.95 -30.31 -24.24
N LEU A 433 33.65 -31.61 -24.36
CA LEU A 433 33.30 -32.43 -23.20
C LEU A 433 34.53 -32.73 -22.32
N PRO A 434 34.35 -32.99 -21.01
CA PRO A 434 35.47 -33.10 -20.08
C PRO A 434 36.29 -34.40 -20.20
N ASP A 435 37.62 -34.28 -20.37
CA ASP A 435 38.56 -35.40 -20.61
C ASP A 435 38.62 -36.51 -19.54
N HIS A 436 38.03 -36.27 -18.36
CA HIS A 436 37.95 -37.25 -17.27
C HIS A 436 36.83 -38.28 -17.48
N LEU A 437 35.88 -37.99 -18.37
CA LEU A 437 34.76 -38.84 -18.73
C LEU A 437 34.95 -39.42 -20.14
N GLN A 438 34.32 -40.57 -20.39
CA GLN A 438 34.36 -41.33 -21.64
C GLN A 438 33.01 -41.97 -21.92
N ASN A 439 32.84 -42.60 -23.08
CA ASN A 439 31.63 -43.35 -23.44
C ASN A 439 30.35 -42.55 -23.22
N TYR A 440 30.34 -41.32 -23.75
CA TYR A 440 29.20 -40.43 -23.63
C TYR A 440 27.96 -41.00 -24.30
N LEU A 441 26.81 -40.69 -23.70
CA LEU A 441 25.45 -41.05 -24.09
C LEU A 441 24.59 -39.79 -23.97
N VAL A 442 23.68 -39.58 -24.90
CA VAL A 442 22.65 -38.53 -24.80
C VAL A 442 21.29 -39.18 -24.60
N VAL A 443 20.55 -38.72 -23.59
CA VAL A 443 19.19 -39.14 -23.27
C VAL A 443 18.24 -37.96 -23.46
N TYR A 444 17.11 -38.19 -24.12
CA TYR A 444 16.04 -37.20 -24.26
C TYR A 444 14.66 -37.86 -24.17
N ILE A 445 13.62 -37.08 -23.87
CA ILE A 445 12.23 -37.55 -23.86
C ILE A 445 11.45 -36.80 -24.93
N ASP A 446 10.62 -37.51 -25.68
CA ASP A 446 9.75 -36.93 -26.69
C ASP A 446 8.43 -36.40 -26.09
N PHE A 447 7.58 -35.81 -26.94
CA PHE A 447 6.28 -35.28 -26.52
C PHE A 447 5.27 -36.36 -26.07
N ASN A 448 5.53 -37.63 -26.37
CA ASN A 448 4.70 -38.76 -25.97
C ASN A 448 5.20 -39.39 -24.65
N GLU A 449 6.07 -38.71 -23.92
CA GLU A 449 6.73 -39.17 -22.70
C GLU A 449 7.58 -40.44 -22.86
N GLN A 450 8.00 -40.75 -24.09
CA GLN A 450 8.88 -41.88 -24.37
C GLN A 450 10.36 -41.46 -24.27
N GLU A 451 11.15 -42.23 -23.54
CA GLU A 451 12.58 -42.01 -23.38
C GLU A 451 13.37 -42.59 -24.56
N HIS A 452 14.28 -41.79 -25.09
CA HIS A 452 15.18 -42.14 -26.18
C HIS A 452 16.63 -41.92 -25.76
N CYS A 453 17.49 -42.83 -26.18
CA CYS A 453 18.93 -42.78 -25.89
C CYS A 453 19.75 -43.00 -27.17
N THR A 454 20.89 -42.31 -27.25
CA THR A 454 21.89 -42.60 -28.28
C THR A 454 22.67 -43.86 -27.94
N GLU A 455 23.33 -44.43 -28.94
CA GLU A 455 24.40 -45.39 -28.67
C GLU A 455 25.55 -44.68 -27.92
N ARG A 456 26.27 -45.42 -27.08
CA ARG A 456 27.44 -44.89 -26.37
C ARG A 456 28.55 -44.62 -27.38
N SER A 457 29.20 -43.47 -27.24
CA SER A 457 30.41 -43.19 -28.03
C SER A 457 31.47 -44.26 -27.73
N SER A 458 32.00 -44.89 -28.77
CA SER A 458 32.96 -45.98 -28.66
C SER A 458 34.40 -45.51 -28.46
N GLU A 459 34.67 -44.23 -28.71
CA GLU A 459 36.01 -43.64 -28.69
C GLU A 459 36.18 -42.66 -27.52
N ARG A 460 37.36 -42.69 -26.89
CA ARG A 460 37.76 -41.67 -25.92
C ARG A 460 38.03 -40.36 -26.67
N THR A 461 37.02 -39.50 -26.73
CA THR A 461 37.10 -38.19 -27.39
C THR A 461 36.34 -37.13 -26.61
N SER A 462 36.86 -35.90 -26.60
CA SER A 462 36.13 -34.71 -26.11
C SER A 462 35.14 -34.15 -27.14
N GLN A 463 35.06 -34.78 -28.31
CA GLN A 463 34.16 -34.41 -29.41
C GLN A 463 33.45 -35.66 -30.01
N PRO A 464 32.55 -36.32 -29.25
CA PRO A 464 31.86 -37.50 -29.75
C PRO A 464 30.87 -37.14 -30.87
N ILE A 465 30.80 -38.01 -31.87
CA ILE A 465 29.81 -37.96 -32.95
C ILE A 465 28.78 -39.03 -32.67
N PHE A 466 27.51 -38.64 -32.57
CA PHE A 466 26.41 -39.55 -32.25
C PHE A 466 25.63 -39.97 -33.51
N ASN A 467 25.41 -39.03 -34.44
CA ASN A 467 24.59 -39.23 -35.65
C ASN A 467 23.26 -39.99 -35.39
N HIS A 468 22.63 -39.71 -34.26
CA HIS A 468 21.40 -40.38 -33.84
C HIS A 468 20.20 -39.69 -34.48
N ARG A 469 19.29 -40.46 -35.08
CA ARG A 469 18.07 -39.95 -35.72
C ARG A 469 16.85 -40.73 -35.24
N ARG A 470 15.81 -40.01 -34.82
CA ARG A 470 14.49 -40.55 -34.49
C ARG A 470 13.39 -39.70 -35.09
N ARG A 471 12.27 -40.35 -35.39
CA ARG A 471 11.08 -39.77 -36.00
C ARG A 471 9.88 -40.13 -35.14
N PHE A 472 9.07 -39.13 -34.82
CA PHE A 472 7.90 -39.26 -33.95
C PHE A 472 6.67 -38.81 -34.73
N PRO A 473 5.63 -39.65 -34.83
CA PRO A 473 4.37 -39.20 -35.40
C PRO A 473 3.71 -38.19 -34.45
N VAL A 474 3.23 -37.08 -34.98
CA VAL A 474 2.59 -36.00 -34.23
C VAL A 474 1.39 -35.48 -35.01
N VAL A 475 0.32 -35.11 -34.32
CA VAL A 475 -0.85 -34.45 -34.93
C VAL A 475 -0.69 -32.94 -34.78
N LEU A 476 -0.75 -32.20 -35.88
CA LEU A 476 -0.61 -30.74 -35.89
C LEU A 476 -1.92 -30.06 -35.47
N ASN A 477 -2.18 -29.97 -34.18
CA ASN A 477 -3.37 -29.33 -33.60
C ASN A 477 -3.01 -28.09 -32.76
N ASP A 478 -4.03 -27.38 -32.26
CA ASP A 478 -3.85 -26.20 -31.40
C ASP A 478 -3.10 -26.52 -30.10
N GLU A 479 -3.24 -27.76 -29.61
CA GLU A 479 -2.52 -28.26 -28.44
C GLU A 479 -1.02 -28.35 -28.74
N PHE A 480 -0.64 -28.90 -29.90
CA PHE A 480 0.73 -28.97 -30.35
C PHE A 480 1.34 -27.60 -30.66
N GLU A 481 0.56 -26.66 -31.20
CA GLU A 481 0.97 -25.25 -31.35
C GLU A 481 1.35 -24.66 -29.97
N GLN A 482 0.48 -24.84 -28.97
CA GLN A 482 0.76 -24.35 -27.62
C GLN A 482 1.97 -25.04 -27.00
N THR A 483 2.14 -26.34 -27.23
CA THR A 483 3.31 -27.11 -26.82
C THR A 483 4.59 -26.53 -27.42
N LEU A 484 4.65 -26.26 -28.72
CA LEU A 484 5.85 -25.74 -29.38
C LEU A 484 6.24 -24.33 -28.90
N LEU A 485 5.24 -23.47 -28.63
CA LEU A 485 5.48 -22.12 -28.10
C LEU A 485 5.88 -22.14 -26.62
N ALA A 486 5.42 -23.12 -25.86
CA ALA A 486 5.63 -23.18 -24.41
C ALA A 486 6.73 -24.14 -23.94
N GLU A 487 7.24 -25.02 -24.81
CA GLU A 487 8.12 -26.12 -24.43
C GLU A 487 9.51 -26.10 -25.08
N ALA A 488 10.44 -26.80 -24.42
CA ALA A 488 11.79 -27.05 -24.91
C ALA A 488 12.16 -28.54 -24.76
N ILE A 489 12.81 -29.12 -25.78
CA ILE A 489 13.38 -30.46 -25.64
C ILE A 489 14.69 -30.35 -24.86
N SER A 490 14.78 -31.13 -23.80
CA SER A 490 15.97 -31.20 -22.95
C SER A 490 16.79 -32.41 -23.37
N PHE A 491 18.08 -32.20 -23.63
CA PHE A 491 19.05 -33.25 -23.94
C PHE A 491 19.98 -33.39 -22.75
N GLN A 492 20.03 -34.57 -22.17
CA GLN A 492 20.89 -34.86 -21.05
C GLN A 492 22.10 -35.65 -21.52
N ILE A 493 23.29 -35.18 -21.16
CA ILE A 493 24.53 -35.84 -21.52
C ILE A 493 25.06 -36.59 -20.29
N GLN A 494 25.38 -37.86 -20.51
CA GLN A 494 25.90 -38.79 -19.52
C GLN A 494 27.25 -39.31 -19.99
N GLY A 495 28.18 -39.58 -19.07
CA GLY A 495 29.49 -40.16 -19.39
C GLY A 495 29.98 -41.10 -18.29
N VAL A 496 30.80 -42.06 -18.67
CA VAL A 496 31.46 -42.99 -17.76
C VAL A 496 32.79 -42.40 -17.32
N GLU A 497 33.02 -42.35 -16.02
CA GLU A 497 34.24 -41.78 -15.48
C GLU A 497 35.41 -42.74 -15.66
N SER A 498 36.44 -42.29 -16.37
CA SER A 498 37.65 -43.09 -16.57
C SER A 498 38.56 -43.00 -15.35
N PHE A 499 38.87 -44.15 -14.76
CA PHE A 499 39.84 -44.23 -13.67
C PHE A 499 41.21 -43.75 -14.15
N ASN A 500 41.68 -42.61 -13.66
CA ASN A 500 42.98 -42.03 -14.04
C ASN A 500 43.99 -42.18 -12.89
N PRO A 501 44.86 -43.22 -12.89
CA PRO A 501 45.77 -43.52 -11.78
C PRO A 501 46.87 -42.47 -11.54
N ASN A 502 47.02 -41.46 -12.41
CA ASN A 502 48.10 -40.47 -12.35
C ASN A 502 47.78 -39.15 -11.62
N HIS A 503 46.58 -39.00 -11.04
CA HIS A 503 46.22 -37.78 -10.30
C HIS A 503 46.92 -37.64 -8.93
N ASN A 504 47.65 -38.68 -8.48
CA ASN A 504 48.44 -38.65 -7.24
C ASN A 504 49.71 -37.78 -7.31
N SER A 505 50.18 -37.41 -8.51
CA SER A 505 51.39 -36.58 -8.68
C SER A 505 51.19 -35.09 -8.38
N ARG A 506 49.95 -34.59 -8.39
CA ARG A 506 49.61 -33.20 -8.03
C ARG A 506 49.39 -33.00 -6.52
N LYS A 507 49.15 -34.07 -5.76
CA LYS A 507 48.90 -34.01 -4.30
C LYS A 507 50.11 -33.57 -3.47
N ALA A 508 51.33 -33.72 -3.99
CA ALA A 508 52.54 -33.31 -3.28
C ALA A 508 52.77 -31.79 -3.26
N LYS A 509 52.16 -31.01 -4.18
CA LYS A 509 52.28 -29.54 -4.19
C LYS A 509 51.14 -28.82 -3.46
N ASN A 510 49.96 -29.41 -3.35
CA ASN A 510 48.81 -28.80 -2.67
C ASN A 510 48.74 -29.03 -1.15
N ARG A 511 49.59 -29.91 -0.59
CA ARG A 511 49.67 -30.07 0.87
C ARG A 511 50.31 -28.87 1.58
N SER A 512 51.17 -28.08 0.92
CA SER A 512 51.70 -26.86 1.55
C SER A 512 50.67 -25.73 1.59
N SER A 513 49.86 -25.58 0.54
CA SER A 513 48.80 -24.55 0.49
C SER A 513 47.68 -24.81 1.50
N HIS A 514 47.35 -26.07 1.81
CA HIS A 514 46.29 -26.36 2.77
C HIS A 514 46.71 -26.14 4.23
N ALA A 515 48.01 -26.26 4.53
CA ALA A 515 48.58 -25.90 5.84
C ALA A 515 48.61 -24.38 6.02
N GLU A 516 49.02 -23.63 4.98
CA GLU A 516 49.00 -22.16 4.98
C GLU A 516 47.57 -21.58 5.10
N ILE A 517 46.58 -22.20 4.45
CA ILE A 517 45.17 -21.80 4.56
C ILE A 517 44.60 -22.13 5.95
N ALA A 518 44.98 -23.26 6.55
CA ALA A 518 44.55 -23.62 7.91
C ALA A 518 45.13 -22.66 8.96
N GLU A 519 46.41 -22.30 8.84
CA GLU A 519 47.07 -21.32 9.72
C GLU A 519 46.47 -19.92 9.56
N MET A 520 46.13 -19.53 8.33
CA MET A 520 45.45 -18.26 8.05
C MET A 520 44.01 -18.23 8.60
N ASN A 521 43.28 -19.35 8.53
CA ASN A 521 41.94 -19.46 9.11
C ASN A 521 41.97 -19.42 10.65
N GLU A 522 42.93 -20.10 11.29
CA GLU A 522 43.12 -20.05 12.75
C GLU A 522 43.48 -18.63 13.22
N LYS A 523 44.33 -17.93 12.46
CA LYS A 523 44.67 -16.52 12.73
C LYS A 523 43.45 -15.60 12.58
N ASN A 524 42.61 -15.83 11.59
CA ASN A 524 41.38 -15.07 11.37
C ASN A 524 40.33 -15.33 12.46
N GLU A 525 40.16 -16.57 12.91
CA GLU A 525 39.28 -16.91 14.03
C GLU A 525 39.75 -16.25 15.34
N LYS A 526 41.08 -16.22 15.59
CA LYS A 526 41.64 -15.55 16.76
C LYS A 526 41.39 -14.05 16.75
N LYS A 527 41.57 -13.39 15.61
CA LYS A 527 41.26 -11.95 15.44
C LYS A 527 39.77 -11.67 15.60
N GLN A 528 38.91 -12.58 15.16
CA GLN A 528 37.47 -12.44 15.30
C GLN A 528 37.04 -12.52 16.77
N ARG A 529 37.60 -13.46 17.55
CA ARG A 529 37.37 -13.51 19.00
C ARG A 529 37.86 -12.26 19.72
N GLU A 530 39.01 -11.71 19.32
CA GLU A 530 39.54 -10.46 19.90
C GLU A 530 38.63 -9.26 19.58
N LEU A 531 38.06 -9.20 18.37
CA LEU A 531 37.12 -8.16 17.98
C LEU A 531 35.81 -8.26 18.78
N GLU A 532 35.28 -9.48 18.95
CA GLU A 532 34.07 -9.75 19.74
C GLU A 532 34.27 -9.39 21.23
N GLU A 533 35.44 -9.69 21.80
CA GLU A 533 35.78 -9.32 23.18
C GLU A 533 35.87 -7.78 23.36
N LYS A 534 36.51 -7.08 22.41
CA LYS A 534 36.59 -5.61 22.43
C LYS A 534 35.22 -4.96 22.22
N GLU A 535 34.35 -5.54 21.39
CA GLU A 535 32.98 -5.06 21.19
C GLU A 535 32.12 -5.25 22.45
N ALA A 536 32.26 -6.37 23.15
CA ALA A 536 31.61 -6.59 24.44
C ALA A 536 32.06 -5.55 25.49
N ARG A 537 33.37 -5.26 25.57
CA ARG A 537 33.91 -4.23 26.46
C ARG A 537 33.41 -2.82 26.10
N LEU A 538 33.30 -2.52 24.80
CA LEU A 538 32.73 -1.26 24.32
C LEU A 538 31.29 -1.09 24.80
N LYS A 539 30.49 -2.15 24.67
CA LYS A 539 29.09 -2.18 25.07
C LYS A 539 28.92 -2.02 26.59
N GLU A 540 29.85 -2.57 27.37
CA GLU A 540 29.89 -2.40 28.82
C GLU A 540 30.25 -0.96 29.23
N LEU A 541 31.23 -0.34 28.56
CA LEU A 541 31.60 1.06 28.78
C LEU A 541 30.46 2.02 28.40
N GLU A 542 29.76 1.77 27.29
CA GLU A 542 28.57 2.52 26.89
C GLU A 542 27.42 2.35 27.89
N ALA A 543 27.19 1.12 28.37
CA ALA A 543 26.18 0.85 29.40
C ALA A 543 26.50 1.56 30.72
N ASN A 544 27.78 1.63 31.11
CA ASN A 544 28.21 2.35 32.31
C ASN A 544 28.02 3.87 32.19
N LEU A 545 28.05 4.43 30.99
CA LEU A 545 27.71 5.84 30.72
C LEU A 545 26.20 6.12 30.84
N LEU A 546 25.36 5.11 30.61
CA LEU A 546 23.89 5.20 30.60
C LEU A 546 23.23 4.85 31.94
N ARG A 547 23.97 4.34 32.93
CA ARG A 547 23.39 4.07 34.26
C ARG A 547 23.08 5.40 35.00
N PRO A 548 21.86 5.61 35.53
CA PRO A 548 21.58 6.73 36.40
C PRO A 548 22.42 6.60 37.68
N ILE A 549 23.14 7.65 38.06
CA ILE A 549 23.89 7.68 39.32
C ILE A 549 22.89 7.80 40.47
N THR A 550 22.37 6.67 40.95
CA THR A 550 21.73 6.63 42.27
C THR A 550 22.83 6.65 43.30
N SER A 551 23.03 7.80 43.94
CA SER A 551 23.92 7.98 45.07
C SER A 551 23.60 6.95 46.17
N ALA A 552 24.55 6.06 46.45
CA ALA A 552 24.50 5.23 47.64
C ALA A 552 24.96 6.06 48.85
N SER A 553 24.01 6.43 49.72
CA SER A 553 24.06 6.25 51.19
C SER A 553 23.25 7.31 51.96
N ALA A 554 22.08 6.91 52.51
CA ALA A 554 21.62 7.28 53.86
C ALA A 554 20.24 6.67 54.16
N SER A 555 20.25 5.64 55.01
CA SER A 555 19.25 5.31 56.05
C SER A 555 18.06 6.27 56.25
N SER A 556 16.83 5.78 56.14
CA SER A 556 15.85 5.68 57.26
C SER A 556 14.45 5.29 56.77
N ASP A 557 13.79 4.43 57.55
CA ASP A 557 12.41 3.96 57.39
C ASP A 557 11.37 5.09 57.29
N VAL A 558 10.42 5.03 56.33
CA VAL A 558 8.97 5.26 56.54
C VAL A 558 8.13 4.62 55.41
N ASN A 559 7.40 3.55 55.77
CA ASN A 559 6.01 3.19 55.46
C ASN A 559 5.34 3.44 54.07
N LYS A 560 4.94 2.31 53.46
CA LYS A 560 3.67 1.98 52.76
C LYS A 560 2.72 3.12 52.33
N GLU A 561 2.39 3.20 51.03
CA GLU A 561 1.19 2.62 50.37
C GLU A 561 0.96 3.23 48.97
N ALA A 562 0.63 2.36 47.99
CA ALA A 562 -0.16 2.58 46.76
C ALA A 562 0.21 3.76 45.82
N TRP A 563 0.31 3.62 44.50
CA TRP A 563 -0.72 3.10 43.60
C TRP A 563 -0.11 2.50 42.34
N ASN A 564 -0.81 1.46 41.86
CA ASN A 564 -0.61 0.76 40.62
C ASN A 564 -0.76 1.64 39.36
N SER A 565 -0.11 1.12 38.32
CA SER A 565 -0.60 0.93 36.94
C SER A 565 -0.73 2.11 35.97
N ASP A 566 -0.04 1.87 34.84
CA ASP A 566 -0.35 2.22 33.45
C ASP A 566 0.45 3.40 32.89
N ILE A 567 1.57 3.11 32.21
CA ILE A 567 1.67 2.85 30.77
C ILE A 567 1.14 4.04 29.96
N LEU A 568 2.07 4.80 29.36
CA LEU A 568 1.85 5.46 28.08
C LEU A 568 3.20 5.61 27.36
N ILE A 569 3.32 4.81 26.31
CA ILE A 569 4.31 4.89 25.24
C ILE A 569 3.94 6.11 24.38
N ILE A 570 4.93 6.92 24.02
CA ILE A 570 4.84 8.01 23.05
C ILE A 570 5.87 7.70 21.96
N GLU A 571 5.40 7.45 20.74
CA GLU A 571 6.15 7.60 19.48
C GLU A 571 5.42 8.73 18.73
N GLU A 572 6.09 9.87 18.57
CA GLU A 572 6.80 10.32 17.35
C GLU A 572 5.85 10.75 16.23
N GLU A 573 5.86 12.05 15.92
CA GLU A 573 6.07 12.52 14.55
C GLU A 573 6.42 14.01 14.53
N ASP A 574 7.18 14.35 13.49
CA ASP A 574 7.90 15.58 13.19
C ASP A 574 7.02 16.80 12.88
N ASP A 575 7.53 18.00 13.17
CA ASP A 575 7.92 19.00 12.15
C ASP A 575 8.05 20.42 12.76
N ASP A 576 9.13 21.07 12.31
CA ASP A 576 9.39 22.51 12.17
C ASP A 576 8.49 23.53 12.92
N ASP A 577 9.08 24.30 13.86
CA ASP A 577 9.01 25.75 13.75
C ASP A 577 10.06 26.52 14.58
N MET A 578 10.61 27.54 13.94
CA MET A 578 11.49 28.56 14.51
C MET A 578 10.73 29.50 15.47
N ASN A 579 11.18 29.67 16.72
CA ASN A 579 11.51 30.99 17.29
C ASN A 579 11.94 30.97 18.77
N THR A 580 13.04 31.68 19.03
CA THR A 580 13.35 32.54 20.19
C THR A 580 12.64 32.31 21.53
N ARG A 581 13.43 32.08 22.61
CA ARG A 581 13.43 32.95 23.81
C ARG A 581 14.47 32.55 24.88
N GLN A 582 15.36 33.52 25.14
CA GLN A 582 15.82 34.04 26.43
C GLN A 582 16.39 33.07 27.48
N GLU A 583 17.71 33.15 27.64
CA GLU A 583 18.45 32.74 28.83
C GLU A 583 18.04 33.55 30.07
N ALA A 584 17.81 32.87 31.19
CA ALA A 584 17.77 33.43 32.53
C ALA A 584 18.75 32.63 33.43
N PRO A 585 19.54 33.29 34.30
CA PRO A 585 20.63 32.63 35.03
C PRO A 585 20.12 31.91 36.30
N ILE A 586 20.69 30.73 36.58
CA ILE A 586 20.47 29.94 37.79
C ILE A 586 21.56 30.31 38.83
N PRO A 587 21.23 30.47 40.14
CA PRO A 587 22.21 30.87 41.15
C PRO A 587 23.13 29.71 41.58
N ALA A 588 24.39 30.07 41.83
CA ALA A 588 25.47 29.19 42.23
C ALA A 588 25.33 28.66 43.67
N GLY A 589 25.47 27.35 43.85
CA GLY A 589 25.51 26.74 45.18
C GLY A 589 25.55 25.22 45.19
N MET A 590 26.51 24.58 44.51
CA MET A 590 26.94 23.19 44.71
C MET A 590 28.13 22.91 43.78
N THR A 591 29.36 23.20 44.24
CA THR A 591 30.58 23.11 43.40
C THR A 591 31.65 22.18 43.96
N SER A 592 31.30 21.16 44.75
CA SER A 592 32.31 20.20 45.24
C SER A 592 31.97 18.71 45.08
N THR A 593 30.78 18.36 44.58
CA THR A 593 30.42 16.96 44.24
C THR A 593 30.18 16.76 42.74
N THR A 594 29.95 17.84 41.99
CA THR A 594 29.73 17.83 40.54
C THR A 594 31.03 17.68 39.74
N THR A 595 32.17 18.11 40.31
CA THR A 595 33.48 18.06 39.64
C THR A 595 34.06 16.65 39.57
N ASP A 596 33.89 15.81 40.61
CA ASP A 596 34.38 14.42 40.61
C ASP A 596 33.54 13.51 39.70
N ILE A 597 32.23 13.75 39.61
CA ILE A 597 31.34 13.00 38.72
C ILE A 597 31.59 13.38 37.25
N SER A 598 31.87 14.66 36.97
CA SER A 598 32.25 15.12 35.63
C SER A 598 33.59 14.53 35.20
N ALA A 599 34.57 14.45 36.10
CA ALA A 599 35.88 13.90 35.81
C ALA A 599 35.84 12.40 35.51
N GLU A 600 35.03 11.62 36.24
CA GLU A 600 34.88 10.19 35.99
C GLU A 600 34.10 9.92 34.68
N ALA A 601 33.05 10.69 34.41
CA ALA A 601 32.32 10.61 33.14
C ALA A 601 33.22 10.99 31.94
N GLU A 602 34.09 11.98 32.09
CA GLU A 602 35.08 12.35 31.07
C GLU A 602 36.14 11.26 30.86
N ARG A 603 36.59 10.59 31.92
CA ARG A 603 37.51 9.44 31.82
C ARG A 603 36.87 8.28 31.05
N ILE A 604 35.63 7.92 31.39
CA ILE A 604 34.92 6.83 30.69
C ILE A 604 34.68 7.22 29.22
N ARG A 605 34.39 8.49 28.91
CA ARG A 605 34.27 8.97 27.52
C ARG A 605 35.58 8.88 26.75
N GLN A 606 36.71 9.24 27.37
CA GLN A 606 38.03 9.11 26.74
C GLN A 606 38.42 7.64 26.52
N GLU A 607 38.11 6.75 27.47
CA GLU A 607 38.36 5.32 27.32
C GLU A 607 37.47 4.70 26.22
N LEU A 608 36.22 5.15 26.12
CA LEU A 608 35.29 4.74 25.05
C LEU A 608 35.77 5.19 23.67
N GLU A 609 36.23 6.44 23.54
CA GLU A 609 36.74 6.97 22.28
C GLU A 609 38.02 6.24 21.83
N ALA A 610 38.93 5.94 22.77
CA ALA A 610 40.12 5.14 22.50
C ALA A 610 39.74 3.72 22.04
N ALA A 611 38.78 3.08 22.70
CA ALA A 611 38.31 1.73 22.33
C ALA A 611 37.60 1.71 20.97
N ARG A 612 36.85 2.76 20.60
CA ARG A 612 36.26 2.89 19.25
C ARG A 612 37.33 3.01 18.17
N LEU A 613 38.37 3.81 18.42
CA LEU A 613 39.48 3.97 17.47
C LEU A 613 40.26 2.66 17.29
N GLU A 614 40.47 1.91 18.38
CA GLU A 614 41.14 0.60 18.32
C GLU A 614 40.31 -0.43 17.55
N LYS A 615 38.99 -0.47 17.73
CA LYS A 615 38.07 -1.32 16.93
C LYS A 615 38.18 -1.00 15.44
N LEU A 616 38.15 0.29 15.09
CA LEU A 616 38.18 0.74 13.69
C LEU A 616 39.51 0.37 13.01
N ARG A 617 40.63 0.48 13.75
CA ARG A 617 41.94 0.02 13.28
C ARG A 617 41.97 -1.49 13.02
N LEU A 618 41.39 -2.29 13.92
CA LEU A 618 41.38 -3.75 13.80
C LEU A 618 40.47 -4.23 12.65
N GLU A 619 39.34 -3.54 12.41
CA GLU A 619 38.48 -3.75 11.25
C GLU A 619 39.18 -3.37 9.93
N GLU A 620 39.96 -2.29 9.92
CA GLU A 620 40.73 -1.89 8.74
C GLU A 620 41.88 -2.85 8.44
N GLU A 621 42.62 -3.31 9.47
CA GLU A 621 43.64 -4.36 9.32
C GLU A 621 43.03 -5.66 8.77
N ARG A 622 41.83 -6.05 9.23
CA ARG A 622 41.08 -7.20 8.67
C ARG A 622 40.66 -6.97 7.23
N ARG A 623 40.21 -5.75 6.87
CA ARG A 623 39.79 -5.40 5.51
C ARG A 623 40.97 -5.40 4.53
N ILE A 624 42.16 -5.05 5.01
CA ILE A 624 43.40 -5.09 4.21
C ILE A 624 43.88 -6.54 4.04
N GLU A 625 43.83 -7.38 5.07
CA GLU A 625 44.23 -8.81 4.96
C GLU A 625 43.23 -9.67 4.16
N ALA A 626 41.96 -9.27 4.09
CA ALA A 626 40.93 -9.98 3.31
C ALA A 626 40.95 -9.67 1.80
N LYS A 627 41.62 -8.58 1.40
CA LYS A 627 41.85 -8.21 -0.01
C LYS A 627 43.15 -8.83 -0.51
#